data_AF-A0A842QML4-F1
#
_entry.id   AF-A0A842QML4-F1
#
_cell.length_a   1.000
_cell.length_b   1.000
_cell.length_c   1.000
_cell.angle_alpha   90.00
_cell.angle_beta   90.00
_cell.angle_gamma   90.00
#
_symmetry.space_group_name_H-M   'P 1'
#
loop_
_entity.id
_entity.type
_entity.pdbx_description
1 polymer ?
#
loop_
_entity_poly.entity_id
_entity_poly.type
_entity_poly.pdbx_seq_one_letter_code
_entity_poly.pdbx_strand_id
1 'polypeptide(L)'
;MNKKSVSIAINTIIAATIALVVLFVLIAVFTGRINIFSQSIETCYSKGGTCLDEEGSCPGEAVTVYTKDCDFYPKSEQNEEKLGQCCVPIK
;
A
#
# COMPACT_ATOMS: atom_id res chain seq x y z
N MET A 1 20.16 -53.12 -12.18
CA MET A 1 19.33 -52.02 -11.62
C MET A 1 20.14 -50.72 -11.69
N ASN A 2 19.71 -49.77 -12.53
CA ASN A 2 20.45 -48.55 -12.86
C ASN A 2 20.39 -47.52 -11.72
N LYS A 3 21.51 -47.31 -11.02
CA LYS A 3 21.67 -46.25 -10.00
C LYS A 3 21.83 -44.83 -10.58
N LYS A 4 21.85 -44.68 -11.92
CA LYS A 4 22.11 -43.39 -12.61
C LYS A 4 20.94 -42.40 -12.58
N SER A 5 19.71 -42.84 -12.28
CA SER A 5 18.53 -41.96 -12.19
C SER A 5 18.43 -41.21 -10.86
N VAL A 6 19.13 -41.65 -9.81
CA VAL A 6 19.04 -41.04 -8.46
C VAL A 6 19.94 -39.82 -8.31
N SER A 7 21.09 -39.76 -8.99
CA SER A 7 22.02 -38.62 -8.88
C SER A 7 21.49 -37.33 -9.51
N ILE A 8 20.68 -37.44 -10.56
CA ILE A 8 20.01 -36.28 -11.18
C ILE A 8 18.94 -35.71 -10.24
N ALA A 9 18.23 -36.57 -9.50
CA ALA A 9 17.18 -36.14 -8.59
C ALA A 9 17.72 -35.26 -7.44
N ILE A 10 18.91 -35.55 -6.90
CA ILE A 10 19.48 -34.82 -5.76
C ILE A 10 19.87 -33.39 -6.16
N ASN A 11 20.56 -33.21 -7.28
CA ASN A 11 20.99 -31.88 -7.73
C ASN A 11 19.79 -30.97 -8.04
N THR A 12 18.73 -31.54 -8.63
CA THR A 12 17.49 -30.81 -8.93
C THR A 12 16.77 -30.38 -7.64
N ILE A 13 16.74 -31.23 -6.61
CA ILE A 13 16.15 -30.88 -5.32
C ILE A 13 16.91 -29.71 -4.69
N ILE A 14 18.25 -29.77 -4.67
CA ILE A 14 19.08 -28.70 -4.10
C ILE A 14 18.85 -27.38 -4.85
N ALA A 15 18.86 -27.41 -6.19
CA ALA A 15 18.61 -26.23 -7.00
C ALA A 15 17.20 -25.66 -6.77
N ALA A 16 16.19 -26.52 -6.69
CA ALA A 16 14.81 -26.12 -6.41
C ALA A 16 14.68 -25.47 -5.02
N THR A 17 15.34 -26.01 -4.00
CA THR A 17 15.32 -25.43 -2.65
C THR A 17 15.99 -24.06 -2.62
N ILE A 18 17.16 -23.88 -3.26
CA ILE A 18 17.84 -22.59 -3.33
C ILE A 18 16.96 -21.56 -4.05
N ALA A 19 16.37 -21.93 -5.19
CA ALA A 19 15.47 -21.05 -5.93
C ALA A 19 14.26 -20.62 -5.09
N LEU A 20 13.68 -21.54 -4.31
CA LEU A 20 12.54 -21.26 -3.44
C LEU A 20 12.93 -20.30 -2.30
N VAL A 21 14.09 -20.50 -1.68
CA VAL A 21 14.60 -19.58 -0.64
C VAL A 21 14.82 -18.18 -1.21
N VAL A 22 15.45 -18.06 -2.37
CA VAL A 22 15.67 -16.76 -3.02
C VAL A 22 14.34 -16.07 -3.34
N LEU A 23 13.37 -16.82 -3.89
CA LEU A 23 12.04 -16.29 -4.16
C LEU A 23 11.38 -15.75 -2.88
N PHE A 24 11.46 -16.49 -1.77
CA PHE A 24 10.89 -16.08 -0.50
C PHE A 24 11.52 -14.78 0.02
N VAL A 25 12.85 -14.66 -0.08
CA VAL A 25 13.58 -13.44 0.29
C VAL A 25 13.14 -12.26 -0.57
N LEU A 26 12.99 -12.45 -1.89
CA LEU A 26 12.49 -11.39 -2.78
C LEU A 26 11.09 -10.95 -2.37
N ILE A 27 10.16 -11.89 -2.14
CA ILE A 27 8.78 -11.57 -1.71
C ILE A 27 8.81 -10.77 -0.41
N ALA A 28 9.62 -11.15 0.58
CA ALA A 28 9.70 -10.43 1.85
C ALA A 28 10.18 -8.97 1.66
N VAL A 29 11.22 -8.76 0.85
CA VAL A 29 11.75 -7.42 0.55
C VAL A 29 10.74 -6.58 -0.24
N PHE A 30 10.14 -7.16 -1.28
CA PHE A 30 9.15 -6.47 -2.11
C PHE A 30 7.89 -6.12 -1.30
N THR A 31 7.39 -7.04 -0.46
CA THR A 31 6.25 -6.79 0.43
C THR A 31 6.53 -5.62 1.37
N GLY A 32 7.72 -5.59 1.99
CA GLY A 32 8.12 -4.51 2.88
C GLY A 32 8.16 -3.14 2.19
N ARG A 33 8.65 -3.07 0.94
CA ARG A 33 8.67 -1.84 0.15
C ARG A 33 7.27 -1.41 -0.29
N ILE A 34 6.44 -2.33 -0.78
CA ILE A 34 5.08 -2.04 -1.25
C ILE A 34 4.23 -1.40 -0.14
N ASN A 35 4.35 -1.89 1.10
CA ASN A 35 3.61 -1.33 2.25
C ASN A 35 4.01 0.13 2.57
N ILE A 36 5.25 0.52 2.32
CA ILE A 36 5.73 1.90 2.51
C ILE A 36 5.25 2.79 1.35
N PHE A 37 5.26 2.24 0.13
CA PHE A 37 4.76 2.95 -1.06
C PHE A 37 3.24 3.18 -0.98
N SER A 38 2.45 2.20 -0.52
CA SER A 38 1.00 2.37 -0.38
C SER A 38 0.65 3.50 0.59
N GLN A 39 1.31 3.54 1.75
CA GLN A 39 1.14 4.62 2.73
C GLN A 39 1.51 5.99 2.15
N SER A 40 2.52 6.05 1.29
CA SER A 40 2.94 7.32 0.66
C SER A 40 1.94 7.81 -0.41
N ILE A 41 1.24 6.91 -1.11
CA ILE A 41 0.26 7.25 -2.17
C ILE A 41 -1.12 7.56 -1.59
N GLU A 42 -1.43 7.03 -0.41
CA GLU A 42 -2.73 7.26 0.24
C GLU A 42 -2.91 8.68 0.77
N THR A 43 -1.82 9.44 0.93
CA THR A 43 -1.93 10.79 1.50
C THR A 43 -2.74 11.75 0.63
N CYS A 44 -3.51 12.63 1.28
CA CYS A 44 -4.26 13.71 0.62
C CYS A 44 -3.38 14.50 -0.37
N TYR A 45 -2.18 14.86 0.06
CA TYR A 45 -1.22 15.64 -0.73
C TYR A 45 -0.68 14.85 -1.93
N SER A 46 -0.44 13.55 -1.80
CA SER A 46 0.01 12.69 -2.91
C SER A 46 -1.03 12.53 -4.01
N LYS A 47 -2.32 12.68 -3.68
CA LYS A 47 -3.42 12.75 -4.66
C LYS A 47 -3.54 14.12 -5.32
N GLY A 48 -2.67 15.08 -4.98
CA GLY A 48 -2.75 16.46 -5.42
C GLY A 48 -3.87 17.24 -4.74
N GLY A 49 -4.39 16.72 -3.62
CA GLY A 49 -5.43 17.36 -2.84
C GLY A 49 -4.89 18.30 -1.76
N THR A 50 -5.81 19.08 -1.20
CA THR A 50 -5.54 20.00 -0.09
C THR A 50 -6.45 19.67 1.09
N CYS A 51 -5.89 19.62 2.29
CA CYS A 51 -6.68 19.56 3.51
C CYS A 51 -7.40 20.89 3.72
N LEU A 52 -8.67 20.86 4.12
CA LEU A 52 -9.40 22.05 4.56
C LEU A 52 -9.40 22.13 6.09
N ASP A 53 -9.23 23.35 6.60
CA ASP A 53 -9.22 23.64 8.03
C ASP A 53 -10.62 23.94 8.60
N GLU A 54 -11.63 24.10 7.75
CA GLU A 54 -13.01 24.45 8.11
C GLU A 54 -14.03 23.49 7.45
N GLU A 55 -15.21 23.31 8.07
CA GLU A 55 -16.30 22.54 7.45
C GLU A 55 -16.78 23.29 6.20
N GLY A 56 -16.51 22.71 5.02
CA GLY A 56 -16.83 23.39 3.76
C GLY A 56 -16.93 22.44 2.58
N SER A 57 -17.69 22.86 1.57
CA SER A 57 -17.63 22.21 0.27
C SER A 57 -16.30 22.54 -0.40
N CYS A 58 -15.68 21.56 -1.06
CA CYS A 58 -14.41 21.78 -1.75
C CYS A 58 -14.54 22.92 -2.77
N PRO A 59 -13.59 23.86 -2.83
CA PRO A 59 -13.65 24.93 -3.80
C PRO A 59 -13.44 24.38 -5.23
N GLY A 60 -14.40 24.62 -6.12
CA GLY A 60 -14.33 24.24 -7.54
C GLY A 60 -14.76 22.80 -7.85
N GLU A 61 -14.27 22.26 -8.97
CA GLU A 61 -14.49 20.86 -9.39
C GLU A 61 -13.55 19.92 -8.63
N ALA A 62 -13.79 19.73 -7.34
CA ALA A 62 -13.00 18.87 -6.48
C ALA A 62 -13.88 17.87 -5.73
N VAL A 63 -13.37 16.64 -5.56
CA VAL A 63 -14.03 15.58 -4.79
C VAL A 63 -13.57 15.64 -3.34
N THR A 64 -14.52 15.57 -2.41
CA THR A 64 -14.25 15.43 -0.97
C THR A 64 -13.95 13.97 -0.64
N VAL A 65 -12.80 13.73 -0.02
CA VAL A 65 -12.37 12.42 0.49
C VAL A 65 -12.06 12.57 1.98
N TYR A 66 -12.57 11.68 2.81
CA TYR A 66 -12.27 11.66 4.25
C TYR A 66 -11.04 10.78 4.49
N THR A 67 -10.00 11.33 5.09
CA THR A 67 -8.74 10.61 5.36
C THR A 67 -8.15 10.95 6.74
N LYS A 68 -7.27 10.09 7.25
CA LYS A 68 -6.51 10.30 8.50
C LYS A 68 -5.30 11.24 8.30
N ASP A 69 -4.94 11.58 7.07
CA ASP A 69 -3.80 12.45 6.77
C ASP A 69 -4.01 13.92 7.10
N CYS A 70 -5.27 14.34 7.24
CA CYS A 70 -5.62 15.72 7.57
C CYS A 70 -5.97 15.79 9.06
N ASP A 71 -5.21 16.59 9.82
CA ASP A 71 -5.40 16.77 11.27
C ASP A 71 -6.61 17.65 11.62
N PHE A 72 -7.21 18.32 10.62
CA PHE A 72 -8.34 19.24 10.82
C PHE A 72 -9.70 18.56 10.62
N TYR A 73 -10.56 18.75 11.62
CA TYR A 73 -11.84 18.09 11.79
C TYR A 73 -13.02 19.01 11.44
N PRO A 74 -13.84 18.66 10.43
CA PRO A 74 -15.27 18.78 10.55
C PRO A 74 -15.79 17.72 11.51
N LYS A 75 -16.73 18.08 12.39
CA LYS A 75 -17.36 17.12 13.30
C LYS A 75 -18.49 16.42 12.56
N SER A 76 -18.22 15.28 11.91
CA SER A 76 -19.28 14.31 11.69
C SER A 76 -19.51 13.53 12.98
N GLU A 77 -20.39 14.06 13.85
CA GLU A 77 -21.00 13.30 14.93
C GLU A 77 -21.73 12.09 14.34
N GLN A 78 -21.10 10.92 14.42
CA GLN A 78 -21.60 9.76 15.18
C GLN A 78 -20.66 8.56 14.93
N ASN A 79 -19.84 8.29 15.94
CA ASN A 79 -19.37 6.96 16.33
C ASN A 79 -18.33 6.19 15.51
N GLU A 80 -17.67 6.77 14.51
CA GLU A 80 -16.58 6.07 13.80
C GLU A 80 -15.38 7.00 13.59
N GLU A 81 -14.22 6.40 13.32
CA GLU A 81 -12.89 7.02 13.39
C GLU A 81 -12.84 8.48 12.90
N LYS A 82 -12.21 9.29 13.73
CA LYS A 82 -11.87 10.69 13.50
C LYS A 82 -11.10 10.88 12.18
N LEU A 83 -11.76 11.38 11.13
CA LEU A 83 -11.19 11.60 9.78
C LEU A 83 -11.30 13.09 9.39
N GLY A 84 -10.24 13.66 8.80
CA GLY A 84 -10.23 15.02 8.24
C GLY A 84 -10.65 15.07 6.77
N GLN A 85 -11.04 16.25 6.28
CA GLN A 85 -11.48 16.46 4.89
C GLN A 85 -10.30 16.77 3.96
N CYS A 86 -10.17 15.97 2.91
CA CYS A 86 -9.25 16.18 1.79
C CYS A 86 -10.02 16.53 0.52
N CYS A 87 -9.67 17.65 -0.12
CA CYS A 87 -10.25 18.05 -1.40
C CYS A 87 -9.30 17.74 -2.54
N VAL A 88 -9.67 16.79 -3.41
CA VAL A 88 -8.85 16.36 -4.55
C VAL A 88 -9.41 16.97 -5.84
N PRO A 89 -8.64 17.78 -6.59
CA PRO A 89 -9.10 18.39 -7.83
C PRO A 89 -9.33 17.31 -8.90
N ILE A 90 -10.47 17.39 -9.58
CA ILE A 90 -10.74 16.61 -10.79
C ILE A 90 -10.15 17.41 -11.95
N LYS A 91 -9.10 16.89 -12.59
CA LYS A 91 -8.61 17.42 -13.87
C LYS A 91 -9.27 16.69 -15.03
#